data_AF-A0A7X6THK0-F1
#
_entry.id   AF-A0A7X6THK0-F1
#
_cell.length_a   1.000
_cell.length_b   1.000
_cell.length_c   1.000
_cell.angle_alpha   90.00
_cell.angle_beta   90.00
_cell.angle_gamma   90.00
#
_symmetry.space_group_name_H-M   'P 1'
#
loop_
_entity.id
_entity.type
_entity.pdbx_description
1 polymer ?
#
loop_
_entity_poly.entity_id
_entity_poly.type
_entity_poly.pdbx_seq_one_letter_code
_entity_poly.pdbx_strand_id
1 'polypeptide(L)'
;MDPRPAPPFRPLFALWLLAAGVLLLAGCATPVGVRSLDRADTNRRLTENVLANESLSAPTQQLLNRAGLTELQRQDPAAAIKALRAGVPLAGTADRLFALAELSFLHAGQGGGRPQYLAAALYAYAYLFPGTDAGLPSPFDPRLTTAVLLYNQGLAYGLAGAAPNSVE
;
A
#
# COMPACT_ATOMS: atom_id res chain seq x y z
N MET A 1 42.28 -40.01 -53.31
CA MET A 1 40.97 -39.70 -52.71
C MET A 1 41.26 -38.72 -51.57
N ASP A 2 41.17 -37.43 -51.86
CA ASP A 2 41.66 -36.35 -50.99
C ASP A 2 40.62 -36.01 -49.90
N PRO A 3 40.96 -35.99 -48.59
CA PRO A 3 40.01 -35.61 -47.56
C PRO A 3 39.83 -34.08 -47.54
N ARG A 4 38.60 -33.62 -47.80
CA ARG A 4 38.24 -32.19 -47.73
C ARG A 4 38.53 -31.64 -46.31
N PRO A 5 39.20 -30.48 -46.16
CA PRO A 5 39.36 -29.85 -44.86
C PRO A 5 38.02 -29.31 -44.35
N ALA A 6 37.66 -29.65 -43.11
CA ALA A 6 36.50 -29.08 -42.44
C ALA A 6 36.73 -27.59 -42.15
N PRO A 7 35.71 -26.72 -42.27
CA PRO A 7 35.89 -25.28 -42.08
C PRO A 7 36.22 -24.95 -40.59
N PRO A 8 37.17 -24.04 -40.33
CA PRO A 8 37.62 -23.67 -38.99
C PRO A 8 36.61 -22.81 -38.20
N PHE A 9 35.46 -22.45 -38.78
CA PHE A 9 34.49 -21.50 -38.22
C PHE A 9 33.45 -22.11 -37.26
N ARG A 10 33.42 -23.42 -37.08
CA ARG A 10 32.43 -24.12 -36.23
C ARG A 10 32.54 -23.85 -34.71
N PRO A 11 33.73 -23.69 -34.08
CA PRO A 11 33.79 -23.55 -32.63
C PRO A 11 33.36 -22.16 -32.16
N LEU A 12 33.67 -21.11 -32.92
CA LEU A 12 33.27 -19.72 -32.60
C LEU A 12 31.76 -19.53 -32.69
N PHE A 13 31.12 -20.13 -33.70
CA PHE A 13 29.66 -20.08 -33.87
C PHE A 13 28.93 -20.87 -32.78
N ALA A 14 29.47 -22.04 -32.39
CA ALA A 14 28.94 -22.83 -31.28
C ALA A 14 29.07 -22.09 -29.94
N LEU A 15 30.18 -21.40 -29.70
CA LEU A 15 30.37 -20.57 -28.51
C LEU A 15 29.37 -19.41 -28.46
N TRP A 16 29.10 -18.77 -29.61
CA TRP A 16 28.13 -17.68 -29.72
C TRP A 16 26.69 -18.15 -29.49
N LEU A 17 26.32 -19.31 -30.04
CA LEU A 17 25.02 -19.95 -29.80
C LEU A 17 24.83 -20.33 -28.32
N LEU A 18 25.89 -20.84 -27.68
CA LEU A 18 25.87 -21.22 -26.27
C LEU A 18 25.77 -19.99 -25.37
N ALA A 19 26.51 -18.92 -25.68
CA ALA A 19 26.42 -17.63 -24.99
C ALA A 19 25.03 -16.99 -25.15
N ALA A 20 24.45 -17.01 -26.36
CA ALA A 20 23.10 -16.54 -26.62
C ALA A 20 22.05 -17.37 -25.85
N GLY A 21 22.23 -18.70 -25.80
CA GLY A 21 21.38 -19.60 -25.02
C GLY A 21 21.40 -19.30 -23.52
N VAL A 22 22.58 -19.06 -22.94
CA VAL A 22 22.73 -18.67 -21.53
C VAL A 22 22.07 -17.32 -21.25
N LEU A 23 22.19 -16.35 -22.17
CA LEU A 23 21.57 -15.03 -22.03
C LEU A 23 20.04 -15.10 -22.07
N LEU A 24 19.48 -15.98 -22.90
CA LEU A 24 18.03 -16.24 -22.97
C LEU A 24 17.50 -16.90 -21.68
N LEU A 25 18.28 -17.79 -21.05
CA LEU A 25 17.92 -18.45 -19.79
C LEU A 25 17.93 -17.49 -18.59
N ALA A 26 18.81 -16.48 -18.59
CA ALA A 26 18.86 -15.47 -17.54
C ALA A 26 17.60 -14.59 -17.48
N GLY A 27 16.86 -14.45 -18.58
CA GLY A 27 15.59 -13.72 -18.64
C GLY A 27 14.41 -14.43 -17.95
N CYS A 28 14.50 -15.74 -17.72
CA CYS A 28 13.44 -16.52 -17.06
C CYS A 28 13.51 -16.46 -15.52
N ALA A 29 14.64 -16.03 -14.96
CA ALA A 29 14.80 -15.83 -13.52
C ALA A 29 14.34 -14.41 -13.16
N THR A 30 13.02 -14.21 -13.00
CA THR A 30 12.52 -12.93 -12.50
C THR A 30 12.93 -12.75 -11.03
N PRO A 31 13.41 -11.57 -10.59
CA PRO A 31 13.81 -11.32 -9.21
C PRO A 31 12.64 -11.30 -8.20
N VAL A 32 11.43 -11.65 -8.64
CA VAL A 32 10.21 -11.67 -7.82
C VAL A 32 9.96 -13.10 -7.35
N GLY A 33 10.20 -13.33 -6.07
CA GLY A 33 9.92 -14.62 -5.41
C GLY A 33 8.71 -14.53 -4.48
N VAL A 34 7.97 -15.62 -4.34
CA VAL A 34 6.96 -15.79 -3.30
C VAL A 34 7.61 -16.53 -2.14
N ARG A 35 7.46 -15.99 -0.93
CA ARG A 35 7.85 -16.68 0.31
C ARG A 35 6.59 -17.06 1.08
N SER A 36 6.49 -18.31 1.51
CA SER A 36 5.45 -18.71 2.46
C SER A 36 5.68 -18.01 3.79
N LEU A 37 4.62 -17.41 4.33
CA LEU A 37 4.60 -16.89 5.68
C LEU A 37 3.93 -17.93 6.59
N ASP A 38 4.33 -17.98 7.85
CA ASP A 38 3.58 -18.76 8.83
C ASP A 38 2.18 -18.14 9.05
N ARG A 39 1.24 -18.93 9.58
CA ARG A 39 -0.14 -18.50 9.82
C ARG A 39 -0.21 -17.30 10.78
N ALA A 40 0.63 -17.28 11.82
CA ALA A 40 0.65 -16.19 12.79
C ALA A 40 1.08 -14.87 12.13
N ASP A 41 2.13 -14.91 11.30
CA ASP A 41 2.62 -13.75 10.55
C ASP A 41 1.61 -13.26 9.52
N THR A 42 0.93 -14.20 8.85
CA THR A 42 -0.14 -13.88 7.89
C THR A 42 -1.29 -13.15 8.58
N ASN A 43 -1.77 -13.68 9.71
CA ASN A 43 -2.87 -13.06 10.45
C ASN A 43 -2.48 -11.67 10.97
N ARG A 44 -1.23 -11.51 11.44
CA ARG A 44 -0.68 -10.21 11.85
C ARG A 44 -0.75 -9.20 10.71
N ARG A 45 -0.22 -9.55 9.53
CA ARG A 45 -0.23 -8.68 8.34
C ARG A 45 -1.63 -8.31 7.86
N LEU A 46 -2.60 -9.21 8.00
CA LEU A 46 -4.00 -8.93 7.65
C LEU A 46 -4.68 -7.96 8.62
N THR A 47 -4.22 -7.92 9.87
CA THR A 47 -4.79 -7.08 10.93
C THR A 47 -4.02 -5.77 11.12
N GLU A 48 -2.84 -5.63 10.51
CA GLU A 48 -2.06 -4.39 10.54
C GLU A 48 -2.85 -3.21 9.97
N ASN A 49 -2.98 -2.19 10.79
CA ASN A 49 -3.60 -0.91 10.49
C ASN A 49 -3.13 0.13 11.52
N VAL A 50 -3.52 1.38 11.29
CA VAL A 50 -3.02 2.51 12.07
C VAL A 50 -3.39 2.40 13.56
N LEU A 51 -4.48 1.71 13.88
CA LEU A 51 -4.97 1.52 15.25
C LEU A 51 -4.21 0.41 16.00
N ALA A 52 -3.70 -0.59 15.28
CA ALA A 52 -3.02 -1.74 15.89
C ALA A 52 -1.52 -1.47 16.11
N ASN A 53 -0.82 -0.92 15.11
CA ASN A 53 0.65 -0.84 15.09
C ASN A 53 1.18 0.49 14.53
N GLU A 54 0.37 1.55 14.48
CA GLU A 54 0.74 2.84 13.84
C GLU A 54 1.28 2.69 12.40
N SER A 55 0.90 1.60 11.72
CA SER A 55 1.29 1.30 10.34
C SER A 55 0.07 1.36 9.42
N LEU A 56 0.25 1.82 8.19
CA LEU A 56 -0.83 1.83 7.21
C LEU A 56 -1.24 0.40 6.87
N SER A 57 -2.54 0.14 6.72
CA SER A 57 -3.01 -1.17 6.28
C SER A 57 -2.57 -1.51 4.86
N ALA A 58 -2.53 -2.80 4.54
CA ALA A 58 -2.19 -3.31 3.20
C ALA A 58 -2.95 -2.61 2.04
N PRO A 59 -4.29 -2.41 2.08
CA PRO A 59 -4.99 -1.73 1.00
C PRO A 59 -4.55 -0.27 0.81
N THR A 60 -4.23 0.45 1.88
CA THR A 60 -3.72 1.84 1.79
C THR A 60 -2.30 1.87 1.22
N GLN A 61 -1.43 0.95 1.64
CA GLN A 61 -0.09 0.81 1.05
C GLN A 61 -0.16 0.48 -0.46
N GLN A 62 -1.03 -0.46 -0.84
CA GLN A 62 -1.27 -0.83 -2.24
C GLN A 62 -1.73 0.38 -3.06
N LEU A 63 -2.64 1.20 -2.50
CA LEU A 63 -3.11 2.41 -3.16
C LEU A 63 -1.99 3.44 -3.35
N LEU A 64 -1.20 3.70 -2.32
CA LEU A 64 -0.06 4.63 -2.39
C LEU A 64 0.97 4.17 -3.41
N ASN A 65 1.28 2.86 -3.45
CA ASN A 65 2.21 2.28 -4.42
C ASN A 65 1.70 2.51 -5.85
N ARG A 66 0.43 2.18 -6.12
CA ARG A 66 -0.18 2.37 -7.45
C ARG A 66 -0.26 3.85 -7.84
N ALA A 67 -0.45 4.73 -6.86
CA ALA A 67 -0.52 6.18 -7.06
C ALA A 67 0.87 6.84 -7.17
N GLY A 68 1.97 6.12 -6.94
CA GLY A 68 3.31 6.71 -6.88
C GLY A 68 3.53 7.65 -5.68
N LEU A 69 2.75 7.49 -4.61
CA LEU A 69 2.75 8.38 -3.44
C LEU A 69 3.49 7.82 -2.22
N THR A 70 3.98 6.59 -2.28
CA THR A 70 4.64 5.91 -1.13
C THR A 70 5.82 6.72 -0.58
N GLU A 71 6.69 7.19 -1.47
CA GLU A 71 7.87 7.95 -1.07
C GLU A 71 7.49 9.35 -0.54
N LEU A 72 6.51 9.99 -1.17
CA LEU A 72 5.98 11.28 -0.70
C LEU A 72 5.38 11.14 0.69
N GLN A 73 4.59 10.09 0.95
CA GLN A 73 4.01 9.83 2.26
C GLN A 73 5.07 9.67 3.35
N ARG A 74 6.23 9.10 3.02
CA ARG A 74 7.32 8.88 3.97
C ARG A 74 8.08 10.18 4.27
N GLN A 75 8.22 11.07 3.30
CA GLN A 75 8.98 12.31 3.43
C GLN A 75 8.12 13.47 3.93
N ASP A 76 6.90 13.60 3.40
CA ASP A 76 5.93 14.65 3.69
C ASP A 76 4.49 14.07 3.68
N PRO A 77 4.04 13.52 4.83
CA PRO A 77 2.70 12.98 4.98
C PRO A 77 1.59 13.98 4.63
N ALA A 78 1.80 15.27 4.92
CA ALA A 78 0.81 16.31 4.66
C ALA A 78 0.65 16.54 3.14
N ALA A 79 1.76 16.57 2.39
CA ALA A 79 1.73 16.65 0.93
C ALA A 79 1.11 15.41 0.30
N ALA A 80 1.38 14.21 0.81
CA ALA A 80 0.76 12.99 0.31
C ALA A 80 -0.76 12.97 0.54
N ILE A 81 -1.25 13.38 1.72
CA ILE A 81 -2.68 13.54 2.01
C ILE A 81 -3.30 14.55 1.04
N LYS A 82 -2.63 15.69 0.79
CA LYS A 82 -3.09 16.72 -0.15
C LYS A 82 -3.18 16.19 -1.58
N ALA A 83 -2.16 15.46 -2.04
CA ALA A 83 -2.14 14.86 -3.36
C ALA A 83 -3.25 13.81 -3.54
N LEU A 84 -3.44 12.93 -2.55
CA LEU A 84 -4.50 11.93 -2.59
C LEU A 84 -5.90 12.57 -2.59
N ARG A 85 -6.08 13.65 -1.83
CA ARG A 85 -7.33 14.44 -1.77
C ARG A 85 -7.65 15.13 -3.09
N ALA A 86 -6.65 15.70 -3.76
CA ALA A 86 -6.81 16.30 -5.09
C ALA A 86 -7.29 15.28 -6.14
N GLY A 87 -7.07 14.00 -5.84
CA GLY A 87 -7.59 12.88 -6.61
C GLY A 87 -6.50 12.27 -7.49
N VAL A 88 -6.35 10.95 -7.36
CA VAL A 88 -5.45 10.17 -8.21
C VAL A 88 -6.30 9.38 -9.19
N PRO A 89 -5.98 9.38 -10.51
CA PRO A 89 -6.79 8.71 -11.54
C PRO A 89 -7.05 7.22 -11.29
N LEU A 90 -6.14 6.57 -10.54
CA LEU A 90 -6.13 5.13 -10.32
C LEU A 90 -6.95 4.67 -9.10
N ALA A 91 -7.43 5.62 -8.29
CA ALA A 91 -8.07 5.35 -7.00
C ALA A 91 -9.59 5.37 -7.12
N GLY A 92 -10.26 4.25 -6.83
CA GLY A 92 -11.70 4.24 -6.61
C GLY A 92 -12.09 5.14 -5.44
N THR A 93 -13.30 5.71 -5.46
CA THR A 93 -13.75 6.67 -4.44
C THR A 93 -13.69 6.09 -3.03
N ALA A 94 -14.18 4.86 -2.84
CA ALA A 94 -14.13 4.17 -1.55
C ALA A 94 -12.69 3.92 -1.08
N ASP A 95 -11.81 3.41 -1.95
CA ASP A 95 -10.40 3.17 -1.63
C ASP A 95 -9.69 4.46 -1.21
N ARG A 96 -9.99 5.56 -1.91
CA ARG A 96 -9.42 6.88 -1.63
C ARG A 96 -9.89 7.42 -0.29
N LEU A 97 -11.19 7.32 0.01
CA LEU A 97 -11.76 7.78 1.28
C LEU A 97 -11.19 6.98 2.46
N PHE A 98 -11.11 5.65 2.32
CA PHE A 98 -10.52 4.79 3.34
C PHE A 98 -9.04 5.15 3.59
N ALA A 99 -8.25 5.27 2.53
CA ALA A 99 -6.84 5.65 2.64
C ALA A 99 -6.65 7.04 3.25
N LEU A 100 -7.47 8.03 2.87
CA LEU A 100 -7.45 9.36 3.48
C LEU A 100 -7.78 9.32 4.98
N ALA A 101 -8.67 8.43 5.41
CA ALA A 101 -8.98 8.23 6.83
C ALA A 101 -7.76 7.69 7.59
N GLU A 102 -7.12 6.63 7.10
CA GLU A 102 -5.91 6.06 7.72
C GLU A 102 -4.74 7.05 7.74
N LEU A 103 -4.45 7.71 6.61
CA LEU A 103 -3.34 8.65 6.51
C LEU A 103 -3.54 9.85 7.44
N SER A 104 -4.76 10.38 7.51
CA SER A 104 -5.07 11.50 8.40
C SER A 104 -4.92 11.09 9.86
N PHE A 105 -5.36 9.89 10.24
CA PHE A 105 -5.25 9.41 11.62
C PHE A 105 -3.78 9.18 12.01
N LEU A 106 -3.00 8.56 11.14
CA LEU A 106 -1.57 8.36 11.36
C LEU A 106 -0.84 9.69 11.49
N HIS A 107 -1.11 10.62 10.59
CA HIS A 107 -0.49 11.94 10.60
C HIS A 107 -0.90 12.75 11.85
N ALA A 108 -2.10 12.54 12.40
CA ALA A 108 -2.53 13.17 13.65
C ALA A 108 -1.62 12.79 14.83
N GLY A 109 -1.26 11.51 14.96
CA GLY A 109 -0.33 11.01 15.98
C GLY A 109 1.11 11.48 15.77
N GLN A 110 1.52 11.75 14.52
CA GLN A 110 2.87 12.18 14.14
C GLN A 110 3.07 13.71 14.14
N GLY A 111 2.21 14.46 14.84
CA GLY A 111 2.33 15.93 14.98
C GLY A 111 1.34 16.74 14.16
N GLY A 112 0.48 16.12 13.35
CA GLY A 112 -0.66 16.80 12.71
C GLY A 112 -1.73 17.22 13.72
N GLY A 113 -1.84 16.51 14.85
CA GLY A 113 -2.68 16.87 15.97
C GLY A 113 -4.18 16.79 15.72
N ARG A 114 -4.94 17.58 16.48
CA ARG A 114 -6.40 17.54 16.55
C ARG A 114 -7.12 17.67 15.19
N PRO A 115 -6.76 18.59 14.27
CA PRO A 115 -7.49 18.74 13.01
C PRO A 115 -7.40 17.50 12.13
N GLN A 116 -6.32 16.73 12.25
CA GLN A 116 -6.06 15.53 11.46
C GLN A 116 -6.87 14.33 12.00
N TYR A 117 -7.08 14.24 13.32
CA TYR A 117 -8.04 13.29 13.89
C TYR A 117 -9.48 13.56 13.42
N LEU A 118 -9.87 14.84 13.31
CA LEU A 118 -11.17 15.22 12.77
C LEU A 118 -11.28 14.92 11.26
N ALA A 119 -10.21 15.15 10.50
CA ALA A 119 -10.17 14.78 9.09
C ALA A 119 -10.29 13.25 8.91
N ALA A 120 -9.63 12.46 9.75
CA ALA A 120 -9.76 11.01 9.74
C ALA A 120 -11.22 10.58 9.97
N ALA A 121 -11.88 11.17 10.97
CA ALA A 121 -13.29 10.89 11.25
C ALA A 121 -14.20 11.26 10.06
N LEU A 122 -13.97 12.42 9.43
CA LEU A 122 -14.74 12.86 8.27
C LEU A 122 -14.62 11.89 7.09
N TYR A 123 -13.41 11.43 6.78
CA TYR A 123 -13.18 10.49 5.68
C TYR A 123 -13.71 9.09 5.97
N ALA A 124 -13.57 8.63 7.22
CA ALA A 124 -14.15 7.37 7.66
C ALA A 124 -15.68 7.40 7.55
N TYR A 125 -16.32 8.50 7.96
CA TYR A 125 -17.75 8.69 7.78
C TYR A 125 -18.15 8.63 6.30
N ALA A 126 -17.44 9.36 5.43
CA ALA A 126 -17.73 9.36 4.00
C ALA A 126 -17.55 7.98 3.33
N TYR A 127 -16.63 7.14 3.85
CA TYR A 127 -16.46 5.77 3.41
C TYR A 127 -17.61 4.85 3.89
N LEU A 128 -18.05 5.00 5.14
CA LEU A 128 -19.12 4.18 5.74
C LEU A 128 -20.50 4.52 5.17
N PHE A 129 -20.72 5.79 4.84
CA PHE A 129 -21.99 6.33 4.35
C PHE A 129 -21.79 7.00 2.99
N PRO A 130 -21.49 6.21 1.93
CA PRO A 130 -21.38 6.75 0.59
C PRO A 130 -22.75 7.30 0.13
N GLY A 131 -22.72 8.30 -0.76
CA GLY A 131 -23.94 8.85 -1.36
C GLY A 131 -24.70 7.80 -2.20
N THR A 132 -25.91 8.16 -2.64
CA THR A 132 -26.87 7.25 -3.30
C THR A 132 -26.33 6.51 -4.53
N ASP A 133 -25.31 7.05 -5.19
CA ASP A 133 -24.76 6.50 -6.44
C ASP A 133 -23.58 5.56 -6.20
N ALA A 134 -23.08 5.47 -4.96
CA ALA A 134 -21.98 4.59 -4.57
C ALA A 134 -22.52 3.49 -3.66
N GLY A 135 -22.33 2.23 -4.06
CA GLY A 135 -22.73 1.08 -3.27
C GLY A 135 -22.04 1.08 -1.89
N LEU A 136 -22.79 0.69 -0.86
CA LEU A 136 -22.27 0.50 0.50
C LEU A 136 -21.08 -0.48 0.49
N PRO A 137 -20.07 -0.28 1.36
CA PRO A 137 -19.01 -1.27 1.53
C PRO A 137 -19.60 -2.63 1.91
N SER A 138 -19.00 -3.70 1.40
CA SER A 138 -19.40 -5.06 1.77
C SER A 138 -19.27 -5.27 3.28
N PRO A 139 -20.24 -5.89 3.96
CA PRO A 139 -20.10 -6.27 5.37
C PRO A 139 -18.91 -7.19 5.66
N PHE A 140 -18.39 -7.88 4.62
CA PHE A 140 -17.21 -8.74 4.71
C PHE A 140 -15.91 -8.03 4.32
N ASP A 141 -15.96 -6.74 3.97
CA ASP A 141 -14.76 -5.95 3.74
C ASP A 141 -14.10 -5.62 5.09
N PRO A 142 -12.87 -6.08 5.37
CA PRO A 142 -12.20 -5.80 6.64
C PRO A 142 -12.01 -4.30 6.90
N ARG A 143 -12.01 -3.47 5.84
CA ARG A 143 -11.92 -2.01 5.94
C ARG A 143 -13.12 -1.39 6.65
N LEU A 144 -14.29 -2.04 6.62
CA LEU A 144 -15.50 -1.54 7.28
C LEU A 144 -15.29 -1.42 8.80
N THR A 145 -14.76 -2.47 9.43
CA THR A 145 -14.45 -2.46 10.87
C THR A 145 -13.43 -1.38 11.21
N THR A 146 -12.33 -1.29 10.44
CA THR A 146 -11.29 -0.29 10.66
C THR A 146 -11.85 1.13 10.51
N ALA A 147 -12.70 1.38 9.51
CA ALA A 147 -13.32 2.69 9.31
C ALA A 147 -14.24 3.09 10.48
N VAL A 148 -15.04 2.15 11.01
CA VAL A 148 -15.86 2.42 12.22
C VAL A 148 -14.99 2.85 13.40
N LEU A 149 -13.88 2.15 13.62
CA LEU A 149 -12.96 2.47 14.72
C LEU A 149 -12.26 3.83 14.50
N LEU A 150 -11.80 4.11 13.27
CA LEU A 150 -11.20 5.40 12.91
C LEU A 150 -12.19 6.56 13.09
N TYR A 151 -13.46 6.36 12.74
CA TYR A 151 -14.52 7.36 12.96
C TYR A 151 -14.69 7.67 14.45
N ASN A 152 -14.92 6.63 15.27
CA ASN A 152 -15.17 6.82 16.70
C ASN A 152 -13.96 7.42 17.42
N GLN A 153 -12.76 6.90 17.15
CA GLN A 153 -11.55 7.35 17.82
C GLN A 153 -11.06 8.70 17.30
N GLY A 154 -11.24 8.98 16.01
CA GLY A 154 -10.98 10.29 15.42
C GLY A 154 -11.87 11.38 16.03
N LEU A 155 -13.15 11.10 16.31
CA LEU A 155 -14.02 12.01 17.06
C LEU A 155 -13.56 12.16 18.50
N ALA A 156 -13.24 11.06 19.19
CA ALA A 156 -12.79 11.10 20.57
C ALA A 156 -11.55 11.99 20.74
N TYR A 157 -10.47 11.73 20.00
CA TYR A 157 -9.24 12.53 20.08
C TYR A 157 -9.40 13.92 19.45
N GLY A 158 -10.18 14.01 18.38
CA GLY A 158 -10.43 15.26 17.65
C GLY A 158 -11.33 16.25 18.40
N LEU A 159 -12.16 15.81 19.35
CA LEU A 159 -13.06 16.67 20.12
C LEU A 159 -12.64 16.82 21.59
N ALA A 160 -12.13 15.77 22.23
CA ALA A 160 -11.79 15.78 23.66
C ALA A 160 -10.51 16.58 23.98
N GLY A 161 -9.69 16.91 22.98
CA GLY A 161 -8.60 17.89 23.13
C GLY A 161 -7.38 17.48 23.96
N ALA A 162 -7.22 16.21 24.38
CA ALA A 162 -6.07 15.80 25.18
C ALA A 162 -5.56 14.39 24.88
N ALA A 163 -4.22 14.27 24.92
CA ALA A 163 -3.40 13.10 24.67
C ALA A 163 -3.63 11.98 25.70
N PRO A 164 -3.44 10.70 25.31
CA PRO A 164 -3.40 9.59 26.25
C PRO A 164 -2.07 9.55 27.03
N ASN A 165 -1.71 10.63 27.72
CA ASN A 165 -0.55 10.69 28.63
C ASN A 165 -0.94 11.40 29.94
N SER A 166 -1.75 10.75 30.76
CA SER A 166 -1.79 11.00 32.21
C SER A 166 -2.05 9.65 32.89
N VAL A 167 -0.99 8.86 32.95
CA VAL A 167 -0.85 7.80 33.94
C VAL A 167 0.21 8.31 34.90
N GLU A 168 -0.24 8.75 36.06
CA GLU A 168 0.56 8.81 37.29
C GLU A 168 0.34 7.50 38.04
#